data_AF-A0A1M5CRY2-F1
#
_entry.id   AF-A0A1M5CRY2-F1
#
_cell.length_a   1.000
_cell.length_b   1.000
_cell.length_c   1.000
_cell.angle_alpha   90.00
_cell.angle_beta   90.00
_cell.angle_gamma   90.00
#
_symmetry.space_group_name_H-M   'P 1'
#
loop_
_entity.id
_entity.type
_entity.pdbx_description
1 polymer ?
#
loop_
_entity_poly.entity_id
_entity_poly.type
_entity_poly.pdbx_seq_one_letter_code
_entity_poly.pdbx_strand_id
1 'polypeptide(L)' 'MEGKIEARQEVICKYLARRFGVDSASVQEKVPQLTDMDVLDRVLEQLFAANTLEEARNIIWEELSQSSY' A
#
# COMPACT_ATOMS: atom_id res chain seq x y z
N MET A 1 -18.69 3.57 -3.87
CA MET A 1 -17.26 3.75 -4.21
C MET A 1 -16.37 3.08 -3.17
N GLU A 2 -16.72 3.16 -1.88
CA GLU A 2 -16.02 2.50 -0.76
C GLU A 2 -15.65 1.04 -1.01
N GLY A 3 -16.58 0.18 -1.44
CA GLY A 3 -16.26 -1.24 -1.68
C GLY A 3 -15.20 -1.50 -2.75
N LYS A 4 -14.93 -0.56 -3.67
CA LYS A 4 -13.82 -0.69 -4.62
C LYS A 4 -12.47 -0.32 -3.97
N ILE A 5 -12.48 0.72 -3.13
CA ILE A 5 -11.30 1.17 -2.38
C ILE A 5 -10.85 0.05 -1.42
N GLU A 6 -11.78 -0.50 -0.65
CA GLU A 6 -11.51 -1.61 0.28
C GLU A 6 -10.94 -2.84 -0.44
N ALA A 7 -11.53 -3.22 -1.58
CA ALA A 7 -11.03 -4.33 -2.38
C ALA A 7 -9.59 -4.08 -2.87
N ARG A 8 -9.24 -2.83 -3.19
CA ARG A 8 -7.90 -2.48 -3.65
C ARG A 8 -6.89 -2.47 -2.49
N GLN A 9 -7.27 -1.93 -1.34
CA GLN A 9 -6.49 -2.01 -0.10
C GLN A 9 -6.20 -3.47 0.27
N GLU A 10 -7.18 -4.36 0.18
CA GLU A 10 -7.01 -5.79 0.45
C GLU A 10 -6.01 -6.45 -0.51
N VAL A 11 -6.04 -6.10 -1.80
CA VAL A 11 -5.08 -6.59 -2.79
C VAL A 11 -3.65 -6.18 -2.45
N ILE A 12 -3.45 -4.92 -2.06
CA ILE A 12 -2.14 -4.41 -1.63
C ILE A 12 -1.66 -5.16 -0.39
N CYS A 13 -2.52 -5.33 0.63
CA CYS A 13 -2.17 -6.08 1.83
C CYS A 13 -1.78 -7.53 1.53
N LYS A 14 -2.55 -8.23 0.68
CA LYS A 14 -2.23 -9.59 0.24
C LYS A 14 -0.91 -9.67 -0.52
N TYR A 15 -0.62 -8.68 -1.37
CA TYR A 15 0.64 -8.61 -2.08
C TYR A 15 1.83 -8.46 -1.13
N LEU A 16 1.75 -7.53 -0.17
CA LEU A 16 2.77 -7.31 0.85
C LEU A 16 3.01 -8.57 1.69
N ALA A 17 1.94 -9.20 2.17
CA ALA A 17 2.02 -10.46 2.91
C ALA A 17 2.67 -11.58 2.10
N ARG A 18 2.35 -11.68 0.80
CA ARG A 18 2.88 -12.72 -0.08
C ARG A 18 4.37 -12.52 -0.38
N ARG A 19 4.80 -11.27 -0.57
CA ARG A 19 6.17 -10.92 -0.97
C ARG A 19 7.15 -10.86 0.22
N PHE A 20 6.71 -10.29 1.33
CA PHE A 20 7.56 -9.98 2.47
C PHE A 20 7.19 -10.75 3.75
N GLY A 21 6.12 -11.55 3.73
CA GLY A 21 5.71 -12.34 4.88
C GLY A 21 5.25 -11.50 6.06
N VAL A 22 5.45 -12.03 7.27
CA VAL A 22 5.01 -11.43 8.55
C VAL A 22 5.61 -10.04 8.79
N ASP A 23 6.81 -9.77 8.26
CA ASP A 23 7.51 -8.49 8.46
C ASP A 23 6.74 -7.31 7.85
N SER A 24 5.84 -7.58 6.88
CA SER A 24 5.01 -6.53 6.28
C SER A 24 3.81 -6.09 7.10
N ALA A 25 3.52 -6.72 8.25
CA ALA A 25 2.34 -6.40 9.05
C ALA A 25 2.21 -4.91 9.38
N SER A 26 3.31 -4.27 9.83
CA SER A 26 3.32 -2.84 10.15
C SER A 26 3.09 -1.93 8.94
N VAL A 27 3.42 -2.40 7.73
CA VAL A 27 3.18 -1.66 6.48
C VAL A 27 1.73 -1.84 6.04
N GLN A 28 1.18 -3.05 6.17
CA GLN A 28 -0.22 -3.36 5.87
C GLN A 28 -1.20 -2.53 6.73
N GLU A 29 -0.87 -2.27 8.00
CA GLU A 29 -1.67 -1.42 8.90
C GLU A 29 -1.85 0.02 8.41
N LYS A 30 -0.99 0.50 7.50
CA LYS A 30 -1.07 1.84 6.93
C LYS A 30 -1.91 1.92 5.66
N VAL A 31 -2.09 0.81 4.95
CA VAL A 31 -2.83 0.75 3.68
C VAL A 31 -4.28 1.26 3.80
N PRO A 32 -5.04 1.00 4.89
CA PRO A 32 -6.41 1.51 5.03
C PRO A 32 -6.52 3.05 5.08
N GLN A 33 -5.42 3.76 5.37
CA GLN A 33 -5.38 5.22 5.39
C GLN A 33 -5.33 5.83 3.99
N LEU A 34 -5.02 5.03 2.97
CA LEU A 34 -5.08 5.43 1.57
C LEU A 34 -6.52 5.27 1.07
N THR A 35 -7.27 6.38 1.04
CA THR A 35 -8.70 6.39 0.67
C THR A 35 -8.97 6.85 -0.76
N ASP A 36 -7.91 7.18 -1.51
CA ASP A 36 -7.98 7.59 -2.91
C ASP A 36 -7.62 6.39 -3.83
N MET A 37 -8.49 6.11 -4.81
CA MET A 37 -8.31 5.00 -5.74
C MET A 37 -7.08 5.19 -6.64
N ASP A 38 -6.83 6.41 -7.11
CA ASP A 38 -5.68 6.70 -7.98
C ASP A 38 -4.37 6.57 -7.21
N VAL A 39 -4.38 6.88 -5.91
CA VAL A 39 -3.23 6.67 -5.02
C VAL A 39 -3.00 5.17 -4.81
N LEU A 40 -4.06 4.40 -4.53
CA LEU A 40 -3.95 2.94 -4.36
C LEU A 40 -3.42 2.24 -5.61
N ASP A 41 -3.84 2.68 -6.81
CA ASP A 41 -3.34 2.16 -8.08
C ASP A 41 -1.86 2.46 -8.27
N ARG A 42 -1.41 3.68 -8.03
CA ARG A 42 0.01 4.07 -8.10
C ARG A 42 0.87 3.31 -7.10
N VAL A 43 0.42 3.19 -5.85
CA VAL A 43 1.11 2.41 -4.82
C VAL A 43 1.31 0.99 -5.29
N LEU A 44 0.26 0.34 -5.83
CA LEU A 44 0.39 -1.03 -6.29
C LEU A 44 1.40 -1.16 -7.44
N GLU A 45 1.40 -0.23 -8.40
CA GLU A 45 2.38 -0.21 -9.50
C GLU A 45 3.82 -0.06 -8.98
N GLN A 46 4.06 0.86 -8.05
CA GLN A 46 5.39 1.07 -7.45
C GLN A 46 5.84 -0.14 -6.62
N LEU A 47 4.91 -0.80 -5.92
CA LEU A 47 5.20 -2.01 -5.14
C LEU A 47 5.66 -3.20 -5.99
N PHE A 48 5.31 -3.24 -7.29
CA PHE A 48 5.86 -4.24 -8.21
C PHE A 48 7.36 -4.03 -8.49
N ALA A 49 7.82 -2.78 -8.47
CA ALA A 49 9.23 -2.44 -8.66
C ALA A 49 10.05 -2.54 -7.36
N ALA A 50 9.41 -2.49 -6.19
CA ALA A 50 10.06 -2.60 -4.89
C ALA A 50 10.66 -3.99 -4.65
N ASN A 51 11.96 -4.04 -4.38
CA ASN A 51 12.73 -5.25 -4.09
C ASN A 51 12.81 -5.55 -2.59
N THR A 52 12.62 -4.53 -1.75
CA THR A 52 12.72 -4.66 -0.29
C THR A 52 11.46 -4.18 0.42
N LEU A 53 11.27 -4.66 1.65
CA LEU A 53 10.19 -4.20 2.52
C LEU A 53 10.35 -2.71 2.87
N GLU A 54 11.60 -2.25 2.98
CA GLU A 54 11.89 -0.84 3.24
C GLU A 54 11.45 0.06 2.09
N GLU A 55 11.73 -0.32 0.84
CA GLU A 55 11.23 0.39 -0.34
C GLU A 55 9.69 0.41 -0.36
N ALA A 56 9.05 -0.74 -0.11
CA ALA A 56 7.60 -0.83 -0.03
C ALA A 56 7.00 0.06 1.07
N ARG A 57 7.67 0.17 2.21
CA ARG A 57 7.30 1.06 3.31
C ARG A 57 7.41 2.52 2.88
N ASN A 58 8.50 2.90 2.24
CA ASN A 58 8.73 4.29 1.81
C ASN A 58 7.68 4.74 0.82
N ILE A 59 7.33 3.90 -0.17
CA ILE A 59 6.25 4.15 -1.14
C ILE A 59 4.93 4.50 -0.43
N ILE A 60 4.49 3.68 0.52
CA ILE A 60 3.21 3.90 1.22
C ILE A 60 3.27 5.17 2.08
N TRP A 61 4.39 5.43 2.74
CA TRP A 61 4.55 6.62 3.58
C TRP A 61 4.61 7.92 2.78
N GLU A 62 5.28 7.90 1.62
CA GLU A 62 5.33 9.06 0.72
C GLU A 62 3.93 9.45 0.27
N GLU A 63 3.12 8.50 -0.19
CA GLU A 63 1.75 8.77 -0.64
C GLU A 63 0.81 9.24 0.50
N LEU A 64 0.99 8.71 1.71
CA LEU A 64 0.26 9.19 2.89
C LEU A 64 0.62 10.62 3.27
N SER A 65 1.89 11.00 3.10
CA SER A 65 2.37 12.36 3.40
C SER A 65 1.83 13.38 2.39
N GLN A 66 1.68 12.98 1.11
CA GLN A 66 1.12 13.84 0.06
C GLN A 66 -0.39 14.01 0.18
N SER A 67 -1.10 13.00 0.70
CA SER A 67 -2.56 13.05 0.92
C SER A 67 -2.98 13.88 2.14
N SER A 68 -2.03 14.36 2.96
CA SER A 68 -2.30 15.20 4.15
C SER A 68 -2.20 16.71 3.90
N TYR A 69 -2.11 17.15 2.64
CA TYR A 69 -2.10 18.57 2.25
C TYR A 69 -3.35 18.97 1.46
#